data_AF-A0A7L4QLZ7-F1
#
_entry.id   AF-A0A7L4QLZ7-F1
#
_cell.length_a   1.000
_cell.length_b   1.000
_cell.length_c   1.000
_cell.angle_alpha   90.00
_cell.angle_beta   90.00
_cell.angle_gamma   90.00
#
_symmetry.space_group_name_H-M   'P 1'
#
loop_
_entity.id
_entity.type
_entity.pdbx_description
1 polymer ?
#
loop_
_entity_poly.entity_id
_entity_poly.type
_entity_poly.pdbx_seq_one_letter_code
_entity_poly.pdbx_strand_id
1 'polypeptide(L)' 'KRGELSAGQRRYRRKIKGYRGFPRSSVSGGKTVSKLDLRYRCESCKKATTRKGFRIKKLEFVEA' A
#
# COMPACT_ATOMS: atom_id res chain seq x y z
N LYS A 1 -1.49 -2.16 -7.45
CA LYS A 1 -0.43 -2.25 -8.49
C LYS A 1 0.28 -0.90 -8.58
N ARG A 2 1.62 -0.86 -8.62
CA ARG A 2 2.35 0.43 -8.69
C ARG A 2 2.29 0.97 -10.11
N GLY A 3 2.03 2.27 -10.28
CA GLY A 3 2.01 2.90 -11.59
C GLY A 3 3.40 2.98 -12.23
N GLU A 4 3.51 2.58 -13.50
CA GLU A 4 4.78 2.50 -14.23
C GLU A 4 5.39 3.88 -14.52
N LEU A 5 4.52 4.86 -14.76
CA LEU A 5 4.90 6.25 -15.05
C LEU A 5 5.36 7.02 -13.81
N SER A 6 5.26 6.44 -12.61
CA SER A 6 5.75 7.08 -11.38
C SER A 6 7.28 7.29 -11.44
N ALA A 7 7.74 8.44 -10.96
CA ALA A 7 9.17 8.79 -11.00
C ALA A 7 10.04 7.77 -10.23
N GLY A 8 9.53 7.16 -9.16
CA GLY A 8 10.20 6.09 -8.43
C GLY A 8 10.37 4.81 -9.24
N GLN A 9 9.31 4.39 -9.94
CA GLN A 9 9.35 3.18 -10.75
C GLN A 9 10.24 3.35 -11.98
N ARG A 10 10.24 4.54 -12.62
CA ARG A 10 11.15 4.88 -13.72
C ARG A 10 12.62 4.77 -13.29
N ARG A 11 12.98 5.33 -12.13
CA ARG A 11 14.34 5.22 -11.57
C ARG A 11 14.71 3.78 -11.23
N TYR A 12 13.79 3.01 -10.65
CA TYR A 12 14.01 1.61 -10.34
C TYR A 12 14.27 0.77 -11.60
N ARG A 13 13.45 0.93 -12.65
CA ARG A 13 13.67 0.28 -13.95
C ARG A 13 15.01 0.65 -14.57
N ARG A 14 15.42 1.93 -14.50
CA ARG A 14 16.74 2.36 -14.97
C ARG A 14 17.88 1.67 -14.23
N LYS A 15 17.76 1.49 -12.91
CA LYS A 15 18.79 0.81 -12.08
C LYS A 15 18.86 -0.70 -12.30
N ILE A 16 17.75 -1.35 -12.65
CA ILE A 16 17.73 -2.79 -12.96
C ILE A 16 18.30 -3.08 -14.35
N LYS A 17 18.10 -2.18 -15.33
CA LYS A 17 18.58 -2.39 -16.69
C LYS A 17 20.10 -2.60 -16.73
N GLY A 18 20.53 -3.65 -17.42
CA GLY A 18 21.94 -4.04 -17.56
C GLY A 18 22.28 -5.32 -16.79
N TYR A 19 23.56 -5.67 -16.74
CA TYR A 19 24.05 -6.92 -16.15
C TYR A 19 24.50 -6.78 -14.68
N ARG A 20 23.89 -5.84 -13.93
CA ARG A 20 24.22 -5.61 -12.52
C ARG A 20 23.36 -6.49 -11.62
N GLY A 21 23.88 -6.80 -10.42
CA GLY A 21 23.10 -7.48 -9.37
C GLY A 21 21.87 -6.69 -8.92
N PHE A 22 20.99 -7.32 -8.14
CA PHE A 22 19.73 -6.71 -7.72
C PHE A 22 19.97 -5.43 -6.90
N PRO A 23 19.44 -4.26 -7.33
CA PRO A 23 19.94 -2.96 -6.88
C PRO A 23 19.45 -2.51 -5.49
N ARG A 24 18.58 -3.27 -4.83
CA ARG A 24 18.03 -2.94 -3.50
C ARG A 24 17.88 -4.20 -2.67
N SER A 25 18.08 -4.12 -1.35
CA SER A 25 17.74 -5.23 -0.48
C SER A 25 16.24 -5.56 -0.60
N SER A 26 15.93 -6.82 -0.92
CA SER A 26 14.58 -7.34 -0.79
C SER A 26 14.32 -7.58 0.69
N VAL A 27 13.32 -6.89 1.25
CA VAL A 27 12.87 -7.18 2.61
C VAL A 27 12.00 -8.44 2.52
N SER A 28 12.53 -9.56 2.98
CA SER A 28 11.76 -10.79 3.23
C SER A 28 11.17 -10.74 4.65
N GLY A 29 9.93 -11.19 4.80
CA GLY A 29 9.21 -11.17 6.08
C GLY A 29 8.36 -9.92 6.28
N GLY A 30 7.04 -10.13 6.38
CA GLY A 30 6.07 -9.11 6.76
C GLY A 30 5.64 -9.27 8.22
N LYS A 31 5.09 -8.21 8.80
CA LYS A 31 4.42 -8.31 10.11
C LYS A 31 3.15 -9.15 9.98
N THR A 32 2.89 -10.03 10.95
CA THR A 32 1.67 -10.85 11.00
C THR A 32 0.39 -10.00 11.08
N VAL A 33 0.49 -8.78 11.62
CA VAL A 33 -0.65 -7.87 11.81
C VAL A 33 -0.33 -6.49 11.22
N SER A 34 -1.19 -6.01 10.32
CA SER A 34 -1.10 -4.70 9.68
C SER A 34 -2.09 -3.69 10.30
N LYS A 35 -1.88 -2.40 10.03
CA LYS A 35 -2.87 -1.36 10.37
C LYS A 35 -3.94 -1.32 9.29
N LEU A 36 -5.19 -1.12 9.68
CA LEU A 36 -6.29 -0.90 8.76
C LEU A 36 -6.23 0.50 8.15
N ASP A 37 -6.63 0.63 6.90
CA ASP A 37 -6.89 1.92 6.25
C ASP A 37 -8.37 1.98 5.87
N LEU A 38 -9.20 2.50 6.77
CA LEU A 38 -10.64 2.65 6.55
C LEU A 38 -10.93 3.99 5.87
N ARG A 39 -11.69 3.92 4.78
CA ARG A 39 -12.16 5.09 4.04
C ARG A 39 -13.65 5.26 4.24
N TYR A 40 -14.03 6.28 5.01
CA TYR A 40 -15.42 6.62 5.23
C TYR A 40 -15.89 7.47 4.06
N ARG A 41 -16.82 6.94 3.28
CA ARG A 41 -17.43 7.67 2.16
C ARG A 41 -18.70 8.33 2.66
N CYS A 42 -18.78 9.65 2.52
CA CYS A 42 -19.99 10.38 2.83
C CYS A 42 -21.02 10.16 1.71
N GLU A 43 -22.27 9.86 2.05
CA GLU A 43 -23.33 9.59 1.08
C GLU A 43 -23.73 10.86 0.30
N SER A 44 -23.77 12.02 0.97
CA SER A 44 -24.19 13.28 0.35
C SER A 44 -23.12 13.88 -0.57
N CYS A 45 -21.87 14.01 -0.09
CA CYS A 45 -20.80 14.65 -0.87
C CYS A 45 -19.90 13.67 -1.64
N LYS A 46 -20.07 12.36 -1.45
CA LYS A 46 -19.28 11.27 -2.08
C LYS A 46 -17.77 11.33 -1.85
N LYS A 47 -17.29 12.28 -1.04
CA LYS A 47 -15.89 12.41 -0.63
C LYS A 47 -15.55 11.32 0.38
N ALA A 48 -14.31 10.83 0.30
CA ALA A 48 -13.78 9.84 1.22
C ALA A 48 -12.82 10.52 2.22
N THR A 49 -13.02 10.26 3.51
CA THR A 49 -12.13 10.70 4.58
C THR A 49 -11.45 9.50 5.22
N THR A 50 -10.14 9.59 5.42
CA THR A 50 -9.35 8.60 6.14
C THR A 50 -9.20 9.00 7.61
N ARG A 51 -9.34 8.02 8.51
CA ARG A 51 -9.00 8.17 9.94
C ARG A 51 -7.80 7.29 10.27
N LYS A 52 -7.12 7.60 11.39
CA LYS A 52 -6.00 6.77 11.87
C LYS A 52 -6.52 5.37 12.19
N GLY A 53 -6.00 4.36 11.50
CA GLY A 53 -6.33 2.97 11.77
C GLY A 53 -5.48 2.34 12.88
N PHE A 54 -5.98 1.20 13.36
CA PHE A 54 -5.37 0.38 14.40
C PHE A 54 -4.96 -1.00 13.84
N ARG A 55 -4.19 -1.77 14.63
CA ARG A 55 -3.74 -3.11 14.25
C ARG A 55 -4.75 -4.16 14.74
N ILE A 56 -5.18 -5.06 13.87
CA ILE A 56 -6.07 -6.17 14.23
C ILE A 56 -5.80 -7.39 13.35
N LYS A 57 -6.00 -8.60 13.89
CA LYS A 57 -5.79 -9.87 13.16
C LYS A 57 -6.96 -10.25 12.25
N LYS A 58 -8.19 -10.03 12.71
CA LYS A 58 -9.43 -10.33 11.99
C LYS A 58 -10.34 -9.10 12.02
N LEU A 59 -10.94 -8.75 10.89
CA LEU A 59 -11.92 -7.68 10.77
C LEU A 59 -13.15 -8.25 10.07
N GLU A 60 -14.31 -8.09 10.68
CA GLU A 60 -15.60 -8.47 10.12
C GLU A 60 -16.51 -7.23 10.11
N PHE A 61 -17.14 -6.95 8.97
CA PHE A 61 -18.14 -5.89 8.85
C PHE A 61 -19.51 -6.51 9.14
N VAL A 62 -20.14 -6.07 10.23
CA VAL A 62 -21.49 -6.51 10.59
C VAL A 62 -22.44 -5.36 10.26
N GLU A 63 -23.48 -5.64 9.50
CA GLU A 63 -24.61 -4.73 9.34
C GLU A 63 -25.48 -4.85 10.59
N ALA A 64 -25.84 -3.71 11.19
CA ALA A 64 -26.73 -3.66 12.35
C ALA A 64 -28.19 -3.74 11.91
#